data_AF-A0AA38C252-F1
#
_entry.id   AF-A0AA38C252-F1
#
_cell.length_a   1.000
_cell.length_b   1.000
_cell.length_c   1.000
_cell.angle_alpha   90.00
_cell.angle_beta   90.00
_cell.angle_gamma   90.00
#
_symmetry.space_group_name_H-M   'P 1'
#
loop_
_entity.id
_entity.type
_entity.pdbx_description
1 polymer ?
#
loop_
_entity_poly.entity_id
_entity_poly.type
_entity_poly.pdbx_seq_one_letter_code
_entity_poly.pdbx_strand_id
1 'polypeptide(L)'
;EEEGLRRSFGLMEKKHGGSELKRELRRLVGLVTEEGDNERAYPVDIFDKIARVLSDLRDFKFGLVKLSSFGRADEAPAVPLAPEHFLCPISSEIMRDPVMLATGQTYDRPFIQAWFDADHRTCPKTQQVLPNLILTPNYLVRSMIEQWCETRGLDYPRSQEPPCGGGAAGIMAPHEVKYVVLLLDKLSGQFQSQQREAAKELRVLTKKKQSHRVFLGEARTISIITPLLLSQDAETQEHIVTTMFNLSIHEPNKTLIAMEGAIDPIVRVLSDGATAAARENAAATLFSLSAVDDNKERIGASGAIPALVDLLRDGKSAGGRKDAASALYNLCLRHDNRATTVRTGVVPALMGFVANHTDAMCDPALAILSLLSAHHEGVEAIAAAATDYVPVLMAFVKAGSRHNTENAVVIVVALCAHDPSILTVLKSNAEYTQALVSLSVTGSSRCRRKAMLLIERMNKQTRSATI
;
A
#
# COMPACT_ATOMS: atom_id res chain seq x y z
N GLU A 1 -58.71 19.99 -38.87
CA GLU A 1 -58.69 20.50 -37.48
C GLU A 1 -58.38 19.42 -36.42
N GLU A 2 -58.53 18.11 -36.69
CA GLU A 2 -58.20 17.05 -35.72
C GLU A 2 -56.69 16.81 -35.47
N GLU A 3 -55.79 17.17 -36.40
CA GLU A 3 -54.34 17.04 -36.18
C GLU A 3 -53.76 18.12 -35.25
N GLY A 4 -54.41 19.30 -35.17
CA GLY A 4 -54.01 20.38 -34.27
C GLY A 4 -54.30 20.05 -32.81
N LEU A 5 -55.43 19.39 -32.53
CA LEU A 5 -55.84 19.04 -31.18
C LEU A 5 -54.98 17.91 -30.59
N ARG A 6 -54.61 16.88 -31.38
CA ARG A 6 -53.72 15.79 -30.93
C ARG A 6 -52.30 16.26 -30.62
N ARG A 7 -51.77 17.25 -31.36
CA ARG A 7 -50.46 17.84 -31.06
C ARG A 7 -50.48 18.69 -29.79
N SER A 8 -51.56 19.43 -29.53
CA SER A 8 -51.69 20.23 -28.31
C SER A 8 -51.84 19.40 -27.03
N PHE A 9 -52.60 18.29 -27.08
CA PHE A 9 -52.73 17.35 -25.96
C PHE A 9 -51.41 16.61 -25.66
N GLY A 10 -50.69 16.15 -26.69
CA GLY A 10 -49.38 15.49 -26.52
C GLY A 10 -48.24 16.43 -26.06
N LEU A 11 -48.36 17.74 -26.29
CA LEU A 11 -47.44 18.76 -25.76
C LEU A 11 -47.77 19.14 -24.31
N MET A 12 -49.04 19.11 -23.90
CA MET A 12 -49.45 19.36 -22.51
C MET A 12 -49.11 18.18 -21.57
N GLU A 13 -49.33 16.92 -21.98
CA GLU A 13 -48.93 15.74 -21.18
C GLU A 13 -47.41 15.66 -21.01
N LYS A 14 -46.63 15.99 -22.05
CA LYS A 14 -45.16 15.95 -21.98
C LYS A 14 -44.58 17.08 -21.13
N LYS A 15 -45.14 18.29 -21.15
CA LYS A 15 -44.68 19.39 -20.26
C LYS A 15 -44.88 19.06 -18.78
N HIS A 16 -45.91 18.28 -18.43
CA HIS A 16 -46.18 17.91 -17.04
C HIS A 16 -45.15 16.91 -16.50
N GLY A 17 -44.74 15.89 -17.27
CA GLY A 17 -43.81 14.86 -16.82
C GLY A 17 -42.41 15.37 -16.41
N GLY A 18 -41.84 16.31 -17.16
CA GLY A 18 -40.53 16.89 -16.82
C GLY A 18 -40.55 17.82 -15.60
N SER A 19 -41.69 18.46 -15.32
CA SER A 19 -41.88 19.29 -14.12
C SER A 19 -42.05 18.45 -12.85
N GLU A 20 -42.68 17.30 -13.00
CA GLU A 20 -42.95 16.33 -11.94
C GLU A 20 -41.68 15.59 -11.50
N LEU A 21 -40.85 15.16 -12.46
CA LEU A 21 -39.53 14.57 -12.17
C LEU A 21 -38.60 15.55 -11.43
N LYS A 22 -38.63 16.84 -11.79
CA LYS A 22 -37.86 17.88 -11.08
C LYS A 22 -38.36 18.13 -9.66
N ARG A 23 -39.68 18.01 -9.44
CA ARG A 23 -40.30 18.13 -8.12
C ARG A 23 -39.92 16.94 -7.24
N GLU A 24 -39.96 15.72 -7.79
CA GLU A 24 -39.58 14.51 -7.07
C GLU A 24 -38.08 14.48 -6.75
N LEU A 25 -37.21 14.92 -7.67
CA LEU A 25 -35.78 15.05 -7.40
C LEU A 25 -35.51 16.03 -6.25
N ARG A 26 -36.18 17.19 -6.23
CA ARG A 26 -36.03 18.17 -5.13
C ARG A 26 -36.49 17.59 -3.79
N ARG A 27 -37.57 16.80 -3.78
CA ARG A 27 -38.06 16.12 -2.57
C ARG A 27 -37.06 15.08 -2.07
N LEU A 28 -36.54 14.22 -2.95
CA LEU A 28 -35.60 13.16 -2.59
C LEU A 28 -34.26 13.72 -2.12
N VAL A 29 -33.77 14.79 -2.73
CA VAL A 29 -32.56 15.50 -2.27
C VAL A 29 -32.81 16.18 -0.92
N GLY A 30 -34.00 16.76 -0.71
CA GLY A 30 -34.40 17.36 0.57
C GLY A 30 -34.30 16.37 1.74
N LEU A 31 -34.73 15.12 1.54
CA LEU A 31 -34.65 14.04 2.52
C LEU A 31 -33.20 13.61 2.88
N VAL A 32 -32.23 13.92 2.03
CA VAL A 32 -30.79 13.62 2.26
C VAL A 32 -30.09 14.81 2.94
N THR A 33 -30.60 16.03 2.75
CA THR A 33 -29.98 17.28 3.22
C THR A 33 -30.53 17.82 4.54
N GLU A 34 -31.63 17.28 5.06
CA GLU A 34 -32.15 17.69 6.37
C GLU A 34 -31.33 17.06 7.51
N GLU A 35 -30.50 17.87 8.17
CA GLU A 35 -29.83 17.54 9.43
C GLU A 35 -30.87 17.52 10.57
N GLY A 36 -31.25 16.33 11.02
CA GLY A 36 -32.12 16.14 12.18
C GLY A 36 -31.59 15.04 13.09
N ASP A 37 -31.41 15.37 14.38
CA ASP A 37 -30.87 14.58 15.51
C ASP A 37 -31.58 13.24 15.81
N ASN A 38 -31.77 12.34 14.85
CA ASN A 38 -32.25 10.99 15.17
C ASN A 38 -31.58 9.92 14.30
N GLU A 39 -30.88 9.00 14.97
CA GLU A 39 -30.40 7.71 14.46
C GLU A 39 -31.55 6.87 13.89
N ARG A 40 -31.96 7.16 12.66
CA ARG A 40 -32.76 6.25 11.84
C ARG A 40 -32.02 6.01 10.53
N ALA A 41 -31.74 4.73 10.29
CA ALA A 41 -31.12 4.22 9.08
C ALA A 41 -31.71 4.87 7.82
N TYR A 42 -30.87 5.54 7.05
CA TYR A 42 -31.22 5.97 5.70
C TYR A 42 -31.59 4.72 4.88
N PRO A 43 -32.77 4.67 4.24
CA PRO A 43 -33.10 3.58 3.34
C PRO A 43 -32.08 3.57 2.20
N VAL A 44 -31.35 2.45 2.05
CA VAL A 44 -30.33 2.21 1.01
C VAL A 44 -30.86 2.54 -0.39
N ASP A 45 -32.18 2.47 -0.57
CA ASP A 45 -32.91 2.69 -1.82
C ASP A 45 -33.09 4.17 -2.21
N ILE A 46 -32.78 5.15 -1.35
CA ILE A 46 -32.97 6.58 -1.67
C ILE A 46 -31.99 7.03 -2.76
N PHE A 47 -30.72 6.63 -2.66
CA PHE A 47 -29.71 6.97 -3.65
C PHE A 47 -30.02 6.32 -5.02
N ASP A 48 -30.53 5.09 -5.01
CA ASP A 48 -30.98 4.40 -6.23
C ASP A 48 -32.19 5.10 -6.88
N LYS A 49 -33.13 5.62 -6.06
CA LYS A 49 -34.26 6.41 -6.56
C LYS A 49 -33.80 7.74 -7.15
N ILE A 50 -32.84 8.42 -6.53
CA ILE A 50 -32.26 9.66 -7.06
C ILE A 50 -31.58 9.39 -8.42
N ALA A 51 -30.79 8.31 -8.52
CA ALA A 51 -30.11 7.92 -9.76
C ALA A 51 -31.10 7.64 -10.90
N ARG A 52 -32.22 6.95 -10.62
CA ARG A 52 -33.28 6.68 -11.60
C ARG A 52 -33.97 7.96 -12.07
N VAL A 53 -34.39 8.83 -11.15
CA VAL A 53 -35.07 10.10 -11.50
C VAL A 53 -34.15 11.02 -12.32
N LEU A 54 -32.84 11.04 -12.04
CA LEU A 54 -31.85 11.76 -12.84
C LEU A 54 -31.69 11.17 -14.26
N SER A 55 -31.71 9.84 -14.39
CA SER A 55 -31.69 9.16 -15.69
C SER A 55 -32.93 9.52 -16.51
N ASP A 56 -34.12 9.50 -15.90
CA ASP A 56 -35.37 9.83 -16.58
C ASP A 56 -35.43 11.31 -16.99
N LEU A 57 -34.88 12.21 -16.16
CA LEU A 57 -34.73 13.63 -16.49
C LEU A 57 -33.77 13.87 -17.65
N ARG A 58 -32.66 13.11 -17.71
CA ARG A 58 -31.72 13.13 -18.83
C ARG A 58 -32.45 12.69 -20.09
N ASP A 59 -33.12 11.55 -20.07
CA ASP A 59 -33.75 10.98 -21.26
C ASP A 59 -34.92 11.87 -21.74
N PHE A 60 -35.64 12.53 -20.82
CA PHE A 60 -36.64 13.55 -21.15
C PHE A 60 -36.04 14.80 -21.82
N LYS A 61 -34.88 15.28 -21.35
CA LYS A 61 -34.23 16.50 -21.87
C LYS A 61 -33.52 16.26 -23.21
N PHE A 62 -32.95 15.07 -23.40
CA PHE A 62 -32.27 14.67 -24.64
C PHE A 62 -33.23 14.12 -25.71
N GLY A 63 -34.41 13.61 -25.33
CA GLY A 63 -35.45 13.18 -26.27
C GLY A 63 -36.08 14.33 -27.07
N LEU A 64 -36.08 15.56 -26.54
CA LEU A 64 -36.61 16.75 -27.21
C LEU A 64 -35.68 17.33 -28.29
N VAL A 65 -34.40 16.95 -28.30
CA VAL A 65 -33.41 17.48 -29.27
C VAL A 65 -33.51 16.76 -30.63
N LYS A 66 -34.24 15.64 -30.73
CA LYS A 66 -34.32 14.82 -31.95
C LYS A 66 -35.31 15.26 -33.03
N LEU A 67 -35.99 16.41 -32.93
CA LEU A 67 -37.05 16.81 -33.90
C LEU A 67 -36.95 18.23 -34.50
N SER A 68 -35.79 18.88 -34.43
CA SER A 68 -35.50 20.09 -35.22
C SER A 68 -34.02 20.04 -35.61
N SER A 69 -33.58 19.90 -36.85
CA SER A 69 -34.06 20.51 -38.09
C SER A 69 -33.40 19.83 -39.30
N PHE A 70 -34.20 19.42 -40.28
CA PHE A 70 -33.76 19.22 -41.67
C PHE A 70 -33.92 20.56 -42.41
N GLY A 71 -32.88 21.04 -43.09
CA GLY A 71 -32.92 22.25 -43.93
C GLY A 71 -31.55 22.55 -44.57
N ARG A 72 -31.54 22.68 -45.89
CA ARG A 72 -30.40 22.61 -46.84
C ARG A 72 -29.34 23.74 -46.83
N ALA A 73 -28.18 23.33 -47.36
CA ALA A 73 -27.25 23.97 -48.32
C ALA A 73 -26.13 24.92 -47.83
N ASP A 74 -24.91 24.54 -48.25
CA ASP A 74 -23.65 25.29 -48.43
C ASP A 74 -23.13 26.19 -47.29
N GLU A 75 -22.24 25.64 -46.47
CA GLU A 75 -21.02 26.30 -45.98
C GLU A 75 -20.13 25.25 -45.26
N ALA A 76 -18.81 25.47 -45.27
CA ALA A 76 -17.79 24.54 -44.77
C ALA A 76 -18.09 23.97 -43.36
N PRO A 77 -17.70 22.72 -43.04
CA PRO A 77 -18.09 22.10 -41.77
C PRO A 77 -17.45 22.85 -40.60
N ALA A 78 -18.27 23.62 -39.88
CA ALA A 78 -17.97 24.16 -38.58
C ALA A 78 -17.68 22.98 -37.63
N VAL A 79 -16.49 22.97 -37.04
CA VAL A 79 -16.09 22.01 -36.01
C VAL A 79 -17.12 22.07 -34.88
N PRO A 80 -17.78 20.96 -34.51
CA PRO A 80 -18.84 21.01 -33.51
C PRO A 80 -18.22 21.27 -32.13
N LEU A 81 -18.52 22.44 -31.52
CA LEU A 81 -18.08 22.78 -30.17
C LEU A 81 -18.50 21.70 -29.16
N ALA A 82 -17.56 21.25 -28.34
CA ALA A 82 -17.85 20.35 -27.22
C ALA A 82 -18.69 21.07 -26.15
N PRO A 83 -19.59 20.36 -25.43
CA PRO A 83 -20.29 20.92 -24.28
C PRO A 83 -19.33 21.54 -23.26
N GLU A 84 -19.66 22.71 -22.73
CA GLU A 84 -18.81 23.45 -21.78
C GLU A 84 -18.37 22.63 -20.56
N HIS A 85 -19.19 21.67 -20.15
CA HIS A 85 -18.94 20.79 -18.99
C HIS A 85 -17.86 19.74 -19.26
N PHE A 86 -17.47 19.53 -20.52
CA PHE A 86 -16.40 18.62 -20.94
C PHE A 86 -15.08 19.36 -21.15
N LEU A 87 -15.10 20.69 -21.12
CA LEU A 87 -13.92 21.52 -21.30
C LEU A 87 -13.24 21.80 -19.97
N CYS A 88 -11.91 21.74 -19.96
CA CYS A 88 -11.09 22.14 -18.83
C CYS A 88 -11.19 23.66 -18.66
N PRO A 89 -11.52 24.18 -17.46
CA PRO A 89 -11.62 25.62 -17.25
C PRO A 89 -10.30 26.41 -17.42
N ILE A 90 -9.15 25.73 -17.42
CA ILE A 90 -7.83 26.36 -17.60
C ILE A 90 -7.46 26.40 -19.09
N SER A 91 -7.52 25.25 -19.78
CA SER A 91 -7.07 25.15 -21.17
C SER A 91 -8.17 25.41 -22.21
N SER A 92 -9.44 25.36 -21.80
CA SER A 92 -10.60 25.34 -22.69
C SER A 92 -10.61 24.19 -23.70
N GLU A 93 -9.77 23.17 -23.49
CA GLU A 93 -9.75 21.92 -24.27
C GLU A 93 -10.61 20.85 -23.61
N ILE A 94 -11.03 19.83 -24.37
CA ILE A 94 -11.71 18.65 -23.82
C ILE A 94 -10.80 18.00 -22.77
N MET A 95 -11.36 17.75 -21.59
CA MET A 95 -10.64 17.10 -20.48
C MET A 95 -10.28 15.67 -20.84
N ARG A 96 -8.99 15.35 -20.84
CA ARG A 96 -8.48 14.00 -21.14
C ARG A 96 -8.35 13.13 -19.89
N ASP A 97 -7.99 13.75 -18.76
CA ASP A 97 -7.98 13.14 -17.43
C ASP A 97 -8.70 14.04 -16.42
N PRO A 98 -10.04 13.96 -16.33
CA PRO A 98 -10.83 14.83 -15.48
C PRO A 98 -10.60 14.52 -14.00
N VAL A 99 -10.10 15.51 -13.25
CA VAL A 99 -9.86 15.47 -11.81
C VAL A 99 -10.62 16.58 -11.10
N MET A 100 -11.08 16.31 -9.88
CA MET A 100 -11.90 17.20 -9.08
C MET A 100 -11.09 17.77 -7.91
N LEU A 101 -11.26 19.07 -7.65
CA LEU A 101 -10.75 19.74 -6.46
C LEU A 101 -11.75 19.64 -5.30
N ALA A 102 -11.29 19.97 -4.09
CA ALA A 102 -12.17 20.09 -2.90
C ALA A 102 -13.34 21.08 -3.08
N THR A 103 -13.25 22.01 -4.05
CA THR A 103 -14.33 22.95 -4.42
C THR A 103 -15.40 22.32 -5.31
N GLY A 104 -15.26 21.05 -5.69
CA GLY A 104 -16.17 20.33 -6.59
C GLY A 104 -15.98 20.66 -8.08
N GLN A 105 -15.04 21.55 -8.44
CA GLN A 105 -14.74 21.87 -9.84
C GLN A 105 -13.83 20.80 -10.45
N THR A 106 -14.12 20.42 -11.70
CA THR A 106 -13.35 19.43 -12.46
C THR A 106 -12.45 20.13 -13.49
N TYR A 107 -11.21 19.67 -13.59
CA TYR A 107 -10.17 20.17 -14.50
C TYR A 107 -9.48 18.97 -15.17
N ASP A 108 -8.78 19.22 -16.26
CA ASP A 108 -7.86 18.23 -16.82
C ASP A 108 -6.55 18.21 -16.02
N ARG A 109 -6.14 17.02 -15.56
CA ARG A 109 -5.01 16.81 -14.62
C ARG A 109 -3.73 17.58 -14.98
N PRO A 110 -3.17 17.53 -16.20
CA PRO A 110 -1.91 18.20 -16.51
C PRO A 110 -1.99 19.71 -16.31
N PHE A 111 -3.14 20.35 -16.58
CA PHE A 111 -3.26 21.80 -16.48
C PHE A 111 -3.45 22.28 -15.03
N ILE A 112 -4.21 21.54 -14.22
CA ILE A 112 -4.36 21.87 -12.80
C ILE A 112 -3.11 21.50 -12.00
N GLN A 113 -2.36 20.48 -12.41
CA GLN A 113 -1.07 20.16 -11.82
C GLN A 113 -0.05 21.28 -12.11
N ALA A 114 0.05 21.76 -13.35
CA ALA A 114 0.91 22.88 -13.69
C ALA A 114 0.54 24.17 -12.92
N TRP A 115 -0.75 24.37 -12.63
CA TRP A 115 -1.21 25.47 -11.77
C TRP A 115 -0.67 25.37 -10.34
N PHE A 116 -0.67 24.17 -9.76
CA PHE A 116 -0.12 23.91 -8.42
C PHE A 116 1.40 23.93 -8.37
N ASP A 117 2.06 23.45 -9.43
CA ASP A 117 3.53 23.46 -9.55
C ASP A 117 4.09 24.91 -9.64
N ALA A 118 3.24 25.87 -10.06
CA ALA A 118 3.52 27.30 -10.03
C ALA A 118 3.20 27.97 -8.66
N ASP A 119 3.05 27.17 -7.60
CA ASP A 119 2.82 27.58 -6.20
C ASP A 119 1.48 28.31 -5.95
N HIS A 120 0.49 28.12 -6.83
CA HIS A 120 -0.87 28.63 -6.60
C HIS A 120 -1.68 27.69 -5.72
N ARG A 121 -2.25 28.21 -4.63
CA ARG A 121 -3.07 27.43 -3.67
C ARG A 121 -4.57 27.73 -3.76
N THR A 122 -5.01 28.29 -4.87
CA THR A 122 -6.40 28.67 -5.12
C THR A 122 -7.00 27.85 -6.26
N CYS A 123 -8.32 27.66 -6.21
CA CYS A 123 -9.09 27.11 -7.32
C CYS A 123 -9.11 28.12 -8.48
N PRO A 124 -8.63 27.77 -9.70
CA PRO A 124 -8.56 28.71 -10.82
C PRO A 124 -9.90 29.37 -11.18
N LYS A 125 -10.99 28.60 -11.11
CA LYS A 125 -12.32 29.06 -11.51
C LYS A 125 -13.09 29.80 -10.40
N THR A 126 -12.97 29.34 -9.15
CA THR A 126 -13.74 29.94 -8.03
C THR A 126 -12.93 30.95 -7.22
N GLN A 127 -11.61 31.02 -7.44
CA GLN A 127 -10.67 31.86 -6.69
C GLN A 127 -10.65 31.62 -5.18
N GLN A 128 -11.25 30.50 -4.73
CA GLN A 128 -11.24 30.09 -3.32
C GLN A 128 -9.93 29.42 -2.95
N VAL A 129 -9.42 29.69 -1.76
CA VAL A 129 -8.26 29.00 -1.18
C VAL A 129 -8.63 27.55 -0.90
N LEU A 130 -7.81 26.62 -1.39
CA LEU A 130 -8.09 25.19 -1.27
C LEU A 130 -7.62 24.66 0.10
N PRO A 131 -8.45 23.88 0.83
CA PRO A 131 -8.05 23.27 2.09
C PRO A 131 -6.99 22.19 1.92
N ASN A 132 -6.96 21.53 0.75
CA ASN A 132 -5.95 20.56 0.34
C ASN A 132 -5.77 20.60 -1.18
N LEU A 133 -4.64 20.07 -1.68
CA LEU A 133 -4.31 20.01 -3.10
C LEU A 133 -4.56 18.62 -3.69
N ILE A 134 -5.45 17.83 -3.08
CA ILE A 134 -5.75 16.46 -3.52
C ILE A 134 -6.54 16.53 -4.83
N LEU A 135 -6.06 15.81 -5.85
CA LEU A 135 -6.71 15.68 -7.15
C LEU A 135 -7.47 14.36 -7.22
N THR A 136 -8.77 14.38 -6.92
CA THR A 136 -9.62 13.19 -6.93
C THR A 136 -10.08 12.88 -8.37
N PRO A 137 -9.82 11.69 -8.94
CA PRO A 137 -10.30 11.35 -10.29
C PRO A 137 -11.83 11.42 -10.40
N ASN A 138 -12.34 12.01 -11.49
CA ASN A 138 -13.77 12.09 -11.78
C ASN A 138 -14.15 11.13 -12.92
N TYR A 139 -14.29 9.85 -12.57
CA TYR A 139 -14.61 8.77 -13.52
C TYR A 139 -15.95 8.97 -14.24
N LEU A 140 -16.91 9.67 -13.62
CA LEU A 140 -18.20 9.97 -14.23
C LEU A 140 -18.05 10.93 -15.41
N VAL A 141 -17.34 12.04 -15.23
CA VAL A 141 -17.08 12.99 -16.32
C VAL A 141 -16.26 12.33 -17.41
N ARG A 142 -15.27 11.49 -17.06
CA ARG A 142 -14.49 10.71 -18.02
C ARG A 142 -15.39 9.83 -18.90
N SER A 143 -16.26 9.02 -18.28
CA SER A 143 -17.18 8.15 -19.00
C SER A 143 -18.17 8.93 -19.89
N MET A 144 -18.62 10.11 -19.44
CA MET A 144 -19.49 10.98 -20.25
C MET A 144 -18.80 11.55 -21.48
N ILE A 145 -17.52 11.93 -21.35
CA ILE A 145 -16.73 12.46 -22.48
C ILE A 145 -16.43 11.33 -23.48
N GLU A 146 -16.05 10.14 -22.98
CA GLU A 146 -15.82 8.95 -23.81
C GLU A 146 -17.07 8.61 -24.64
N GLN A 147 -18.23 8.52 -24.00
CA GLN A 147 -19.50 8.26 -24.69
C GLN A 147 -19.88 9.35 -25.70
N TRP A 148 -19.59 10.62 -25.39
CA TRP A 148 -19.84 11.74 -26.29
C TRP A 148 -18.94 11.72 -27.54
N CYS A 149 -17.67 11.37 -27.36
CA CYS A 149 -16.71 11.17 -28.45
C CYS A 149 -17.14 9.99 -29.35
N GLU A 150 -17.50 8.85 -28.76
CA GLU A 150 -17.97 7.65 -29.49
C GLU A 150 -19.23 7.93 -30.32
N THR A 151 -20.20 8.64 -29.74
CA THR A 151 -21.47 8.97 -30.44
C THR A 151 -21.24 9.86 -31.67
N ARG A 152 -20.10 10.56 -31.75
CA ARG A 152 -19.75 11.48 -32.83
C ARG A 152 -18.64 10.96 -33.75
N GLY A 153 -18.15 9.74 -33.51
CA GLY A 153 -17.02 9.17 -34.27
C GLY A 153 -15.71 9.95 -34.08
N LEU A 154 -15.55 10.64 -32.95
CA LEU A 154 -14.31 11.33 -32.60
C LEU A 154 -13.44 10.38 -31.78
N ASP A 155 -12.17 10.23 -32.14
CA ASP A 155 -11.20 9.52 -31.30
C ASP A 155 -10.99 10.31 -30.02
N TYR A 156 -11.43 9.77 -28.89
CA TYR A 156 -11.13 10.36 -27.58
C TYR A 156 -9.63 10.24 -27.34
N PRO A 157 -8.89 11.36 -27.21
CA PRO A 157 -7.48 11.31 -26.90
C PRO A 157 -7.34 10.83 -25.44
N ARG A 158 -7.25 9.52 -25.25
CA ARG A 158 -6.90 8.92 -23.97
C ARG A 158 -5.58 9.53 -23.54
N SER A 159 -5.58 10.36 -22.51
CA SER A 159 -4.36 10.68 -21.80
C SER A 159 -3.74 9.36 -21.37
N GLN A 160 -2.55 9.08 -21.90
CA GLN A 160 -1.60 8.22 -21.24
C GLN A 160 -1.58 8.64 -19.77
N GLU A 161 -1.84 7.68 -18.87
CA GLU A 161 -1.69 7.90 -17.43
C GLU A 161 -0.36 8.64 -17.20
N PRO A 162 -0.30 9.66 -16.33
CA PRO A 162 0.94 10.35 -16.08
C PRO A 162 2.01 9.30 -15.74
N PRO A 163 3.16 9.31 -16.43
CA PRO A 163 4.22 8.36 -16.15
C PRO A 163 4.74 8.68 -14.76
N CYS A 164 4.37 7.86 -13.78
CA CYS A 164 5.15 7.73 -12.57
C CYS A 164 6.55 7.30 -13.00
N GLY A 165 7.45 8.28 -13.12
CA GLY A 165 8.90 8.17 -13.26
C GLY A 165 9.42 6.92 -13.96
N GLY A 166 9.58 6.99 -15.28
CA GLY A 166 10.37 6.03 -16.05
C GLY A 166 9.90 5.94 -17.49
N GLY A 167 10.82 6.13 -18.44
CA GLY A 167 10.55 6.09 -19.88
C GLY A 167 9.89 4.79 -20.34
N ALA A 168 9.56 4.71 -21.63
CA ALA A 168 8.88 3.64 -22.38
C ALA A 168 9.31 2.16 -22.11
N ALA A 169 9.29 1.72 -20.85
CA ALA A 169 9.85 0.48 -20.34
C ALA A 169 8.79 -0.46 -19.73
N GLY A 170 7.52 -0.04 -19.73
CA GLY A 170 6.41 -0.74 -19.07
C GLY A 170 5.48 -1.53 -19.98
N ILE A 171 5.42 -1.24 -21.29
CA ILE A 171 4.45 -1.87 -22.19
C ILE A 171 5.06 -3.16 -22.76
N MET A 172 4.50 -4.31 -22.38
CA MET A 172 4.86 -5.60 -22.98
C MET A 172 4.47 -5.63 -24.47
N ALA A 173 5.32 -6.24 -25.30
CA ALA A 173 4.98 -6.39 -26.70
C ALA A 173 3.78 -7.34 -26.87
N PRO A 174 2.91 -7.16 -27.89
CA PRO A 174 1.70 -7.99 -28.04
C PRO A 174 1.96 -9.50 -28.09
N HIS A 175 3.09 -9.92 -28.67
CA HIS A 175 3.48 -11.32 -28.72
C HIS A 175 3.89 -11.87 -27.34
N GLU A 176 4.51 -11.05 -26.49
CA GLU A 176 4.83 -11.41 -25.10
C GLU A 176 3.56 -11.54 -24.27
N VAL A 177 2.58 -10.64 -24.47
CA VAL A 177 1.26 -10.72 -23.82
C VAL A 177 0.56 -12.03 -24.19
N LYS A 178 0.49 -12.35 -25.49
CA LYS A 178 -0.10 -13.60 -25.96
C LYS A 178 0.60 -14.83 -25.37
N TYR A 179 1.94 -14.78 -25.28
CA TYR A 179 2.71 -15.86 -24.68
C TYR A 179 2.40 -16.02 -23.19
N VAL A 180 2.35 -14.93 -22.42
CA VAL A 180 1.97 -14.98 -21.00
C VAL A 180 0.56 -15.54 -20.81
N VAL A 181 -0.41 -15.10 -21.61
CA VAL A 181 -1.79 -15.63 -21.55
C VAL A 181 -1.82 -17.15 -21.79
N LEU A 182 -1.02 -17.65 -22.74
CA LEU A 182 -0.88 -19.10 -22.98
C LEU A 182 -0.25 -19.83 -21.78
N LEU A 183 0.68 -19.20 -21.05
CA LEU A 183 1.24 -19.78 -19.83
C LEU A 183 0.20 -19.84 -18.70
N LEU A 184 -0.61 -18.80 -18.54
CA LEU A 184 -1.69 -18.76 -17.54
C LEU A 184 -2.77 -19.81 -17.81
N ASP A 185 -3.08 -20.06 -19.08
CA ASP A 185 -3.99 -21.15 -19.49
C ASP A 185 -3.42 -22.53 -19.11
N LYS A 186 -2.13 -22.77 -19.41
CA LYS A 186 -1.44 -24.02 -19.01
C LYS A 186 -1.37 -24.20 -17.49
N LEU A 187 -1.24 -23.12 -16.72
CA LEU A 187 -1.27 -23.16 -15.25
C LEU A 187 -2.64 -23.51 -14.69
N SER A 188 -3.69 -23.06 -15.37
CA SER A 188 -5.08 -23.37 -15.02
C SER A 188 -5.52 -24.77 -15.47
N GLY A 189 -4.72 -25.43 -16.31
CA GLY A 189 -4.96 -26.78 -16.80
C GLY A 189 -4.80 -27.87 -15.72
N GLN A 190 -5.21 -29.10 -16.05
CA GLN A 190 -5.19 -30.24 -15.12
C GLN A 190 -3.86 -31.03 -15.14
N PHE A 191 -2.99 -30.77 -16.11
CA PHE A 191 -1.76 -31.55 -16.30
C PHE A 191 -0.60 -30.95 -15.50
N GLN A 192 -0.19 -31.62 -14.43
CA GLN A 192 0.92 -31.17 -13.56
C GLN A 192 2.22 -30.86 -14.33
N SER A 193 2.56 -31.66 -15.35
CA SER A 193 3.75 -31.42 -16.17
C SER A 193 3.70 -30.09 -16.92
N GLN A 194 2.50 -29.71 -17.41
CA GLN A 194 2.30 -28.42 -18.10
C GLN A 194 2.29 -27.26 -17.11
N GLN A 195 1.69 -27.45 -15.94
CA GLN A 195 1.69 -26.45 -14.86
C GLN A 195 3.13 -26.15 -14.40
N ARG A 196 3.94 -27.19 -14.19
CA ARG A 196 5.34 -27.03 -13.76
C ARG A 196 6.16 -26.25 -14.77
N GLU A 197 6.08 -26.61 -16.06
CA GLU A 197 6.82 -25.91 -17.11
C GLU A 197 6.34 -24.46 -17.26
N ALA A 198 5.03 -24.22 -17.18
CA ALA A 198 4.49 -22.87 -17.24
C ALA A 198 4.90 -22.01 -16.02
N ALA A 199 4.94 -22.60 -14.82
CA ALA A 199 5.38 -21.93 -13.59
C ALA A 199 6.87 -21.55 -13.69
N LYS A 200 7.69 -22.45 -14.24
CA LYS A 200 9.11 -22.21 -14.50
C LYS A 200 9.31 -21.03 -15.46
N GLU A 201 8.56 -20.99 -16.55
CA GLU A 201 8.64 -19.90 -17.52
C GLU A 201 8.16 -18.56 -16.92
N LEU A 202 7.05 -18.55 -16.16
CA LEU A 202 6.61 -17.34 -15.45
C LEU A 202 7.68 -16.79 -14.49
N ARG A 203 8.34 -17.68 -13.74
CA ARG A 203 9.46 -17.30 -12.87
C ARG A 203 10.58 -16.62 -13.66
N VAL A 204 10.94 -17.16 -14.83
CA VAL A 204 11.98 -16.60 -15.70
C VAL A 204 11.58 -15.23 -16.23
N LEU A 205 10.33 -15.06 -16.67
CA LEU A 205 9.83 -13.80 -17.21
C LEU A 205 9.81 -12.68 -16.15
N THR A 206 9.27 -12.97 -14.96
CA THR A 206 9.16 -12.00 -13.85
C THR A 206 10.51 -11.58 -13.28
N LYS A 207 11.52 -12.45 -13.35
CA LYS A 207 12.90 -12.11 -12.97
C LYS A 207 13.53 -11.09 -13.93
N LYS A 208 13.27 -11.20 -15.23
CA LYS A 208 14.01 -10.46 -16.27
C LYS A 208 13.55 -9.01 -16.47
N LYS A 209 12.23 -8.76 -16.55
CA LYS A 209 11.70 -7.45 -16.97
C LYS A 209 10.67 -6.90 -16.00
N GLN A 210 10.72 -5.58 -15.77
CA GLN A 210 9.69 -4.88 -15.00
C GLN A 210 8.34 -4.90 -15.72
N SER A 211 8.29 -4.78 -17.06
CA SER A 211 7.05 -4.87 -17.84
C SER A 211 6.27 -6.17 -17.57
N HIS A 212 6.97 -7.30 -17.45
CA HIS A 212 6.35 -8.57 -17.07
C HIS A 212 5.77 -8.52 -15.65
N ARG A 213 6.48 -7.88 -14.70
CA ARG A 213 5.98 -7.73 -13.32
C ARG A 213 4.76 -6.84 -13.23
N VAL A 214 4.70 -5.78 -14.03
CA VAL A 214 3.53 -4.89 -14.13
C VAL A 214 2.33 -5.68 -14.64
N PHE A 215 2.46 -6.35 -15.78
CA PHE A 215 1.37 -7.11 -16.40
C PHE A 215 0.89 -8.30 -15.56
N LEU A 216 1.83 -9.08 -15.02
CA LEU A 216 1.52 -10.24 -14.16
C LEU A 216 1.12 -9.84 -12.73
N GLY A 217 1.27 -8.56 -12.37
CA GLY A 217 0.84 -7.99 -11.10
C GLY A 217 -0.65 -7.64 -11.04
N GLU A 218 -1.38 -7.82 -12.14
CA GLU A 218 -2.84 -7.61 -12.17
C GLU A 218 -3.57 -8.65 -11.31
N ALA A 219 -4.68 -8.22 -10.69
CA ALA A 219 -5.52 -9.03 -9.81
C ALA A 219 -5.86 -10.41 -10.39
N ARG A 220 -6.25 -10.45 -11.67
CA ARG A 220 -6.59 -11.70 -12.37
C ARG A 220 -5.43 -12.70 -12.37
N THR A 221 -4.22 -12.24 -12.61
CA THR A 221 -3.04 -13.11 -12.64
C THR A 221 -2.72 -13.63 -11.25
N ILE A 222 -2.71 -12.74 -10.24
CA ILE A 222 -2.46 -13.11 -8.84
C ILE A 222 -3.47 -14.18 -8.38
N SER A 223 -4.75 -14.00 -8.71
CA SER A 223 -5.82 -14.96 -8.42
C SER A 223 -5.55 -16.34 -9.03
N ILE A 224 -5.04 -16.40 -10.27
CA ILE A 224 -4.71 -17.67 -10.94
C ILE A 224 -3.54 -18.40 -10.27
N ILE A 225 -2.48 -17.68 -9.90
CA ILE A 225 -1.26 -18.32 -9.36
C ILE A 225 -1.33 -18.60 -7.85
N THR A 226 -2.19 -17.90 -7.11
CA THR A 226 -2.30 -18.03 -5.64
C THR A 226 -2.61 -19.47 -5.19
N PRO A 227 -3.59 -20.19 -5.76
CA PRO A 227 -3.85 -21.59 -5.39
C PRO A 227 -2.65 -22.52 -5.59
N LEU A 228 -1.78 -22.22 -6.57
CA LEU A 228 -0.62 -23.04 -6.90
C LEU A 228 0.53 -22.91 -5.88
N LEU A 229 0.48 -21.92 -4.98
CA LEU A 229 1.36 -21.88 -3.80
C LEU A 229 1.17 -23.11 -2.91
N LEU A 230 -0.01 -23.74 -2.94
CA LEU A 230 -0.34 -24.92 -2.16
C LEU A 230 -0.23 -26.23 -2.99
N SER A 231 0.42 -26.18 -4.15
CA SER A 231 0.64 -27.35 -4.98
C SER A 231 1.43 -28.43 -4.24
N GLN A 232 1.04 -29.70 -4.44
CA GLN A 232 1.77 -30.86 -3.94
C GLN A 232 3.03 -31.16 -4.78
N ASP A 233 3.14 -30.56 -5.97
CA ASP A 233 4.35 -30.63 -6.78
C ASP A 233 5.37 -29.59 -6.27
N ALA A 234 6.46 -30.09 -5.68
CA ALA A 234 7.48 -29.26 -5.04
C ALA A 234 8.10 -28.22 -5.99
N GLU A 235 8.37 -28.60 -7.25
CA GLU A 235 8.93 -27.71 -8.25
C GLU A 235 7.95 -26.59 -8.63
N THR A 236 6.68 -26.93 -8.85
CA THR A 236 5.62 -25.94 -9.11
C THR A 236 5.48 -24.97 -7.94
N GLN A 237 5.39 -25.47 -6.70
CA GLN A 237 5.29 -24.61 -5.52
C GLN A 237 6.47 -23.63 -5.43
N GLU A 238 7.70 -24.12 -5.60
CA GLU A 238 8.91 -23.28 -5.54
C GLU A 238 8.90 -22.22 -6.65
N HIS A 239 8.53 -22.59 -7.88
CA HIS A 239 8.45 -21.65 -8.99
C HIS A 239 7.39 -20.57 -8.79
N ILE A 240 6.23 -20.94 -8.24
CA ILE A 240 5.13 -20.01 -7.98
C ILE A 240 5.47 -19.06 -6.84
N VAL A 241 6.02 -19.53 -5.71
CA VAL A 241 6.43 -18.63 -4.62
C VAL A 241 7.56 -17.70 -5.05
N THR A 242 8.49 -18.17 -5.90
CA THR A 242 9.52 -17.29 -6.47
C THR A 242 8.92 -16.27 -7.43
N THR A 243 7.87 -16.64 -8.18
CA THR A 243 7.14 -15.71 -9.04
C THR A 243 6.44 -14.64 -8.21
N MET A 244 5.77 -15.01 -7.11
CA MET A 244 5.16 -14.07 -6.15
C MET A 244 6.21 -13.12 -5.56
N PHE A 245 7.38 -13.64 -5.17
CA PHE A 245 8.49 -12.80 -4.71
C PHE A 245 8.87 -11.77 -5.78
N ASN A 246 9.14 -12.23 -7.01
CA ASN A 246 9.51 -11.33 -8.10
C ASN A 246 8.45 -10.25 -8.36
N LEU A 247 7.16 -10.60 -8.31
CA LEU A 247 6.06 -9.66 -8.47
C LEU A 247 6.02 -8.63 -7.34
N SER A 248 6.27 -9.05 -6.10
CA SER A 248 6.27 -8.15 -4.92
C SER A 248 7.35 -7.07 -4.97
N ILE A 249 8.44 -7.28 -5.72
CA ILE A 249 9.52 -6.28 -5.85
C ILE A 249 8.99 -4.99 -6.49
N HIS A 250 7.94 -5.07 -7.31
CA HIS A 250 7.28 -3.90 -7.89
C HIS A 250 6.28 -3.30 -6.90
N GLU A 251 6.49 -2.04 -6.48
CA GLU A 251 5.70 -1.37 -5.44
C GLU A 251 4.17 -1.48 -5.61
N PRO A 252 3.57 -1.12 -6.77
CA PRO A 252 2.12 -1.25 -6.98
C PRO A 252 1.55 -2.65 -6.74
N ASN A 253 2.35 -3.70 -6.93
CA ASN A 253 1.86 -5.07 -6.80
C ASN A 253 1.74 -5.50 -5.33
N LYS A 254 2.44 -4.85 -4.40
CA LYS A 254 2.48 -5.28 -2.99
C LYS A 254 1.09 -5.23 -2.34
N THR A 255 0.35 -4.17 -2.59
CA THR A 255 -1.02 -4.00 -2.07
C THR A 255 -1.97 -4.98 -2.76
N LEU A 256 -1.84 -5.17 -4.08
CA LEU A 256 -2.67 -6.11 -4.85
C LEU A 256 -2.49 -7.56 -4.39
N ILE A 257 -1.24 -8.02 -4.21
CA ILE A 257 -0.94 -9.37 -3.71
C ILE A 257 -1.63 -9.61 -2.36
N ALA A 258 -1.60 -8.63 -1.47
CA ALA A 258 -2.25 -8.72 -0.17
C ALA A 258 -3.79 -8.65 -0.24
N MET A 259 -4.36 -7.92 -1.19
CA MET A 259 -5.81 -7.81 -1.39
C MET A 259 -6.42 -9.07 -2.03
N GLU A 260 -5.68 -9.74 -2.90
CA GLU A 260 -6.09 -10.99 -3.57
C GLU A 260 -5.92 -12.23 -2.68
N GLY A 261 -5.69 -12.06 -1.37
CA GLY A 261 -5.66 -13.16 -0.41
C GLY A 261 -4.42 -14.05 -0.48
N ALA A 262 -3.31 -13.59 -1.06
CA ALA A 262 -2.10 -14.42 -1.18
C ALA A 262 -1.30 -14.57 0.12
N ILE A 263 -1.57 -13.76 1.17
CA ILE A 263 -0.80 -13.78 2.42
C ILE A 263 -0.85 -15.16 3.10
N ASP A 264 -2.04 -15.73 3.32
CA ASP A 264 -2.17 -17.01 4.04
C ASP A 264 -1.51 -18.17 3.29
N PRO A 265 -1.69 -18.33 1.95
CA PRO A 265 -0.93 -19.30 1.17
C PRO A 265 0.59 -19.10 1.25
N ILE A 266 1.09 -17.85 1.23
CA ILE A 266 2.52 -17.57 1.38
C ILE A 266 3.03 -18.00 2.77
N VAL A 267 2.25 -17.74 3.84
CA VAL A 267 2.59 -18.18 5.20
C VAL A 267 2.59 -19.70 5.32
N ARG A 268 1.67 -20.38 4.63
CA ARG A 268 1.67 -21.85 4.54
C ARG A 268 2.94 -22.36 3.87
N VAL A 269 3.40 -21.74 2.78
CA VAL A 269 4.68 -22.09 2.14
C VAL A 269 5.88 -21.79 3.04
N LEU A 270 5.86 -20.71 3.82
CA LEU A 270 6.92 -20.42 4.78
C LEU A 270 7.04 -21.52 5.86
N SER A 271 5.90 -22.01 6.34
CA SER A 271 5.81 -23.01 7.41
C SER A 271 6.14 -24.41 6.90
N ASP A 272 5.44 -24.83 5.83
CA ASP A 272 5.36 -26.23 5.38
C ASP A 272 5.87 -26.42 3.93
N GLY A 273 6.57 -25.43 3.38
CA GLY A 273 7.07 -25.48 2.00
C GLY A 273 7.97 -26.69 1.73
N ALA A 274 7.79 -27.30 0.56
CA ALA A 274 8.44 -28.56 0.17
C ALA A 274 9.96 -28.46 0.11
N THR A 275 10.50 -27.27 -0.16
CA THR A 275 11.95 -27.02 -0.26
C THR A 275 12.37 -25.87 0.65
N ALA A 276 13.63 -25.90 1.09
CA ALA A 276 14.22 -24.76 1.82
C ALA A 276 14.15 -23.47 0.98
N ALA A 277 14.43 -23.57 -0.33
CA ALA A 277 14.31 -22.44 -1.25
C ALA A 277 12.88 -21.88 -1.33
N ALA A 278 11.84 -22.72 -1.29
CA ALA A 278 10.45 -22.25 -1.27
C ALA A 278 10.15 -21.47 0.01
N ARG A 279 10.58 -21.97 1.17
CA ARG A 279 10.40 -21.31 2.47
C ARG A 279 11.15 -19.97 2.53
N GLU A 280 12.37 -19.92 2.00
CA GLU A 280 13.18 -18.71 1.93
C GLU A 280 12.55 -17.65 0.99
N ASN A 281 12.07 -18.05 -0.19
CA ASN A 281 11.35 -17.14 -1.08
C ASN A 281 10.01 -16.67 -0.47
N ALA A 282 9.34 -17.48 0.32
CA ALA A 282 8.15 -17.05 1.07
C ALA A 282 8.50 -15.95 2.08
N ALA A 283 9.59 -16.12 2.84
CA ALA A 283 10.08 -15.09 3.75
C ALA A 283 10.47 -13.80 3.03
N ALA A 284 11.18 -13.91 1.90
CA ALA A 284 11.54 -12.75 1.06
C ALA A 284 10.30 -12.03 0.49
N THR A 285 9.26 -12.79 0.13
CA THR A 285 7.97 -12.22 -0.29
C THR A 285 7.30 -11.46 0.85
N LEU A 286 7.19 -12.06 2.04
CA LEU A 286 6.60 -11.38 3.21
C LEU A 286 7.39 -10.16 3.65
N PHE A 287 8.73 -10.23 3.59
CA PHE A 287 9.60 -9.07 3.81
C PHE A 287 9.24 -7.94 2.83
N SER A 288 9.19 -8.23 1.54
CA SER A 288 8.82 -7.27 0.50
C SER A 288 7.44 -6.65 0.75
N LEU A 289 6.43 -7.49 1.01
CA LEU A 289 5.05 -7.04 1.24
C LEU A 289 4.91 -6.20 2.51
N SER A 290 5.70 -6.49 3.55
CA SER A 290 5.68 -5.77 4.83
C SER A 290 6.22 -4.33 4.74
N ALA A 291 6.80 -3.92 3.60
CA ALA A 291 7.17 -2.53 3.37
C ALA A 291 5.95 -1.59 3.41
N VAL A 292 4.77 -2.10 3.02
CA VAL A 292 3.49 -1.37 3.08
C VAL A 292 2.87 -1.50 4.47
N ASP A 293 2.45 -0.40 5.10
CA ASP A 293 1.91 -0.40 6.47
C ASP A 293 0.63 -1.22 6.62
N ASP A 294 -0.32 -1.09 5.68
CA ASP A 294 -1.58 -1.86 5.69
C ASP A 294 -1.35 -3.38 5.63
N ASN A 295 -0.28 -3.81 4.95
CA ASN A 295 0.07 -5.22 4.85
C ASN A 295 0.65 -5.76 6.17
N LYS A 296 1.33 -4.94 6.97
CA LYS A 296 1.95 -5.38 8.24
C LYS A 296 0.92 -5.94 9.22
N GLU A 297 -0.28 -5.38 9.23
CA GLU A 297 -1.38 -5.84 10.08
C GLU A 297 -1.86 -7.23 9.65
N ARG A 298 -2.15 -7.39 8.35
CA ARG A 298 -2.60 -8.67 7.78
C ARG A 298 -1.57 -9.78 7.95
N ILE A 299 -0.29 -9.48 7.70
CA ILE A 299 0.80 -10.43 7.87
C ILE A 299 1.01 -10.78 9.36
N GLY A 300 0.87 -9.81 10.28
CA GLY A 300 0.96 -10.06 11.72
C GLY A 300 -0.14 -11.01 12.22
N ALA A 301 -1.36 -10.88 11.68
CA ALA A 301 -2.52 -11.68 12.06
C ALA A 301 -2.58 -13.07 11.39
N SER A 302 -1.81 -13.33 10.33
CA SER A 302 -1.88 -14.58 9.55
C SER A 302 -1.06 -15.74 10.12
N GLY A 303 -0.43 -15.57 11.28
CA GLY A 303 0.49 -16.57 11.84
C GLY A 303 1.88 -16.56 11.20
N ALA A 304 2.23 -15.52 10.43
CA ALA A 304 3.56 -15.39 9.83
C ALA A 304 4.69 -15.30 10.87
N ILE A 305 4.45 -14.64 12.01
CA ILE A 305 5.48 -14.35 13.03
C ILE A 305 6.15 -15.64 13.55
N PRO A 306 5.42 -16.66 14.07
CA PRO A 306 6.02 -17.93 14.46
C PRO A 306 6.87 -18.57 13.36
N ALA A 307 6.35 -18.65 12.13
CA ALA A 307 7.03 -19.29 11.01
C ALA A 307 8.31 -18.54 10.58
N LEU A 308 8.31 -17.21 10.66
CA LEU A 308 9.51 -16.40 10.42
C LEU A 308 10.55 -16.60 11.53
N VAL A 309 10.12 -16.75 12.79
CA VAL A 309 11.02 -17.03 13.91
C VAL A 309 11.66 -18.41 13.77
N ASP A 310 10.92 -19.42 13.33
CA ASP A 310 11.46 -20.74 13.04
C ASP A 310 12.49 -20.69 11.91
N LEU A 311 12.21 -19.95 10.82
CA LEU A 311 13.19 -19.78 9.74
C LEU A 311 14.43 -19.00 10.19
N LEU A 312 14.28 -17.99 11.05
CA LEU A 312 15.40 -17.23 11.62
C LEU A 312 16.30 -18.10 12.48
N ARG A 313 15.73 -19.03 13.26
CA ARG A 313 16.48 -19.92 14.16
C ARG A 313 17.08 -21.12 13.44
N ASP A 314 16.27 -21.79 12.63
CA ASP A 314 16.59 -23.13 12.07
C ASP A 314 16.92 -23.07 10.57
N GLY A 315 16.80 -21.90 9.93
CA GLY A 315 17.10 -21.70 8.52
C GLY A 315 18.56 -21.99 8.18
N LYS A 316 18.80 -22.74 7.11
CA LYS A 316 20.15 -23.17 6.70
C LYS A 316 20.93 -22.06 6.01
N SER A 317 20.28 -21.28 5.15
CA SER A 317 20.95 -20.22 4.41
C SER A 317 20.99 -18.91 5.21
N ALA A 318 22.11 -18.19 5.11
CA ALA A 318 22.23 -16.86 5.71
C ALA A 318 21.28 -15.84 5.06
N GLY A 319 20.95 -16.03 3.78
CA GLY A 319 19.97 -15.20 3.07
C GLY A 319 18.57 -15.34 3.66
N GLY A 320 18.10 -16.58 3.80
CA GLY A 320 16.80 -16.90 4.39
C GLY A 320 16.63 -16.38 5.81
N ARG A 321 17.67 -16.51 6.66
CA ARG A 321 17.65 -15.93 8.01
C ARG A 321 17.59 -14.40 7.99
N LYS A 322 18.28 -13.73 7.06
CA LYS A 322 18.24 -12.28 6.90
C LYS A 322 16.89 -11.78 6.38
N ASP A 323 16.29 -12.49 5.43
CA ASP A 323 14.94 -12.16 4.93
C ASP A 323 13.91 -12.32 6.04
N ALA A 324 13.99 -13.41 6.83
CA ALA A 324 13.15 -13.62 8.00
C ALA A 324 13.31 -12.51 9.05
N ALA A 325 14.56 -12.15 9.38
CA ALA A 325 14.84 -11.06 10.32
C ALA A 325 14.31 -9.71 9.82
N SER A 326 14.45 -9.43 8.52
CA SER A 326 13.99 -8.17 7.92
C SER A 326 12.46 -8.08 7.90
N ALA A 327 11.78 -9.19 7.60
CA ALA A 327 10.32 -9.28 7.75
C ALA A 327 9.89 -9.05 9.21
N LEU A 328 10.52 -9.74 10.17
CA LEU A 328 10.21 -9.58 11.59
C LEU A 328 10.43 -8.14 12.08
N TYR A 329 11.53 -7.51 11.66
CA TYR A 329 11.81 -6.10 11.97
C TYR A 329 10.69 -5.19 11.46
N ASN A 330 10.29 -5.32 10.19
CA ASN A 330 9.21 -4.53 9.61
C ASN A 330 7.87 -4.75 10.32
N LEU A 331 7.54 -6.01 10.65
CA LEU A 331 6.32 -6.35 11.39
C LEU A 331 6.34 -5.77 12.81
N CYS A 332 7.49 -5.77 13.49
CA CYS A 332 7.65 -5.22 14.84
C CYS A 332 7.65 -3.67 14.90
N LEU A 333 7.67 -2.98 13.76
CA LEU A 333 7.40 -1.54 13.74
C LEU A 333 5.98 -1.26 14.25
N ARG A 334 5.02 -2.17 13.98
CA ARG A 334 3.73 -2.19 14.66
C ARG A 334 3.88 -2.68 16.10
N HIS A 335 3.37 -1.91 17.04
CA HIS A 335 3.47 -2.22 18.46
C HIS A 335 2.76 -3.53 18.84
N ASP A 336 1.59 -3.80 18.25
CA ASP A 336 0.78 -5.00 18.52
C ASP A 336 1.54 -6.30 18.23
N ASN A 337 2.45 -6.27 17.24
CA ASN A 337 3.21 -7.45 16.84
C ASN A 337 4.38 -7.76 17.78
N ARG A 338 4.84 -6.80 18.59
CA ARG A 338 6.04 -6.97 19.43
C ARG A 338 5.83 -8.03 20.50
N ALA A 339 4.71 -7.96 21.19
CA ALA A 339 4.38 -8.88 22.27
C ALA A 339 4.21 -10.31 21.74
N THR A 340 3.51 -10.46 20.60
CA THR A 340 3.41 -11.75 19.89
C THR A 340 4.78 -12.29 19.50
N THR A 341 5.66 -11.45 18.94
CA THR A 341 7.03 -11.82 18.55
C THR A 341 7.90 -12.22 19.75
N VAL A 342 7.71 -11.62 20.93
CA VAL A 342 8.41 -12.06 22.15
C VAL A 342 7.93 -13.46 22.56
N ARG A 343 6.61 -13.69 22.58
CA ARG A 343 6.02 -14.96 23.03
C ARG A 343 6.35 -16.15 22.16
N THR A 344 6.76 -15.96 20.91
CA THR A 344 7.28 -17.06 20.06
C THR A 344 8.69 -17.51 20.48
N GLY A 345 9.29 -16.91 21.51
CA GLY A 345 10.61 -17.30 22.01
C GLY A 345 11.76 -16.84 21.11
N VAL A 346 11.59 -15.72 20.38
CA VAL A 346 12.63 -15.21 19.47
C VAL A 346 13.86 -14.69 20.23
N VAL A 347 13.67 -14.13 21.43
CA VAL A 347 14.68 -13.36 22.15
C VAL A 347 15.94 -14.18 22.48
N PRO A 348 15.85 -15.43 23.00
CA PRO A 348 17.03 -16.27 23.21
C PRO A 348 17.86 -16.49 21.95
N ALA A 349 17.22 -16.70 20.79
CA ALA A 349 17.93 -16.88 19.52
C ALA A 349 18.66 -15.60 19.10
N LEU A 350 18.02 -14.43 19.24
CA LEU A 350 18.64 -13.13 18.93
C LEU A 350 19.81 -12.84 19.86
N MET A 351 19.68 -13.11 21.16
CA MET A 351 20.78 -12.95 22.12
C MET A 351 21.94 -13.90 21.83
N GLY A 352 21.65 -15.13 21.38
CA GLY A 352 22.66 -16.07 20.91
C GLY A 352 23.48 -15.55 19.73
N PHE A 353 22.84 -14.93 18.73
CA PHE A 353 23.55 -14.30 17.61
C PHE A 353 24.43 -13.13 18.07
N VAL A 354 23.92 -12.29 18.96
CA VAL A 354 24.62 -11.09 19.44
C VAL A 354 25.79 -11.45 20.37
N ALA A 355 25.69 -12.55 21.13
CA ALA A 355 26.80 -13.07 21.95
C ALA A 355 28.00 -13.50 21.09
N ASN A 356 27.76 -13.98 19.86
CA ASN A 356 28.82 -14.21 18.89
C ASN A 356 29.06 -12.95 18.05
N HIS A 357 29.87 -12.01 18.56
CA HIS A 357 30.09 -10.67 17.97
C HIS A 357 30.49 -10.61 16.48
N THR A 358 30.89 -11.73 15.87
CA THR A 358 31.25 -11.82 14.44
C THR A 358 30.15 -12.45 13.59
N ASP A 359 29.02 -12.83 14.17
CA ASP A 359 27.91 -13.44 13.46
C ASP A 359 27.27 -12.46 12.47
N ALA A 360 27.02 -12.91 11.24
CA ALA A 360 26.38 -12.11 10.20
C ALA A 360 24.95 -11.67 10.55
N MET A 361 24.35 -12.27 11.59
CA MET A 361 23.03 -11.93 12.13
C MET A 361 23.08 -10.89 13.26
N CYS A 362 24.25 -10.40 13.69
CA CYS A 362 24.36 -9.39 14.75
C CYS A 362 23.53 -8.13 14.43
N ASP A 363 23.68 -7.58 13.22
CA ASP A 363 23.03 -6.32 12.84
C ASP A 363 21.49 -6.45 12.84
N PRO A 364 20.88 -7.45 12.16
CA PRO A 364 19.43 -7.67 12.26
C PRO A 364 18.96 -8.00 13.67
N ALA A 365 19.74 -8.79 14.43
CA ALA A 365 19.34 -9.21 15.76
C ALA A 365 19.27 -8.03 16.74
N LEU A 366 20.27 -7.16 16.75
CA LEU A 366 20.26 -5.93 17.55
C LEU A 366 19.12 -4.99 17.17
N ALA A 367 18.81 -4.88 15.87
CA ALA A 367 17.69 -4.05 15.40
C ALA A 367 16.34 -4.57 15.92
N ILE A 368 16.09 -5.88 15.88
CA ILE A 368 14.87 -6.49 16.41
C ILE A 368 14.83 -6.36 17.93
N LEU A 369 15.91 -6.69 18.64
CA LEU A 369 16.00 -6.55 20.10
C LEU A 369 15.73 -5.11 20.55
N SER A 370 16.22 -4.12 19.81
CA SER A 370 15.94 -2.69 20.05
C SER A 370 14.44 -2.37 19.97
N LEU A 371 13.72 -2.89 18.96
CA LEU A 371 12.26 -2.74 18.87
C LEU A 371 11.53 -3.46 20.00
N LEU A 372 11.92 -4.69 20.33
CA LEU A 372 11.29 -5.48 21.38
C LEU A 372 11.54 -4.89 22.78
N SER A 373 12.71 -4.29 23.02
CA SER A 373 13.05 -3.63 24.29
C SER A 373 12.16 -2.41 24.60
N ALA A 374 11.38 -1.92 23.63
CA ALA A 374 10.38 -0.88 23.88
C ALA A 374 9.06 -1.44 24.45
N HIS A 375 8.94 -2.76 24.64
CA HIS A 375 7.79 -3.44 25.25
C HIS A 375 8.23 -4.16 26.54
N HIS A 376 7.39 -4.18 27.58
CA HIS A 376 7.80 -4.76 28.88
C HIS A 376 8.15 -6.26 28.76
N GLU A 377 7.30 -7.07 28.08
CA GLU A 377 7.58 -8.50 27.84
C GLU A 377 8.93 -8.69 27.14
N GLY A 378 9.32 -7.77 26.24
CA GLY A 378 10.58 -7.85 25.51
C GLY A 378 11.78 -7.57 26.40
N VAL A 379 11.72 -6.57 27.28
CA VAL A 379 12.80 -6.27 28.23
C VAL A 379 12.98 -7.40 29.24
N GLU A 380 11.88 -7.93 29.77
CA GLU A 380 11.89 -9.09 30.67
C GLU A 380 12.52 -10.32 29.98
N ALA A 381 12.12 -10.60 28.74
CA ALA A 381 12.70 -11.70 27.98
C ALA A 381 14.20 -11.52 27.69
N ILE A 382 14.66 -10.28 27.43
CA ILE A 382 16.10 -10.00 27.23
C ILE A 382 16.87 -10.23 28.51
N ALA A 383 16.36 -9.75 29.64
CA ALA A 383 16.98 -9.92 30.95
C ALA A 383 17.02 -11.40 31.40
N ALA A 384 16.06 -12.20 30.96
CA ALA A 384 15.99 -13.64 31.25
C ALA A 384 16.82 -14.52 30.28
N ALA A 385 17.19 -14.00 29.11
CA ALA A 385 17.79 -14.82 28.04
C ALA A 385 19.23 -15.26 28.30
N ALA A 386 19.99 -14.50 29.08
CA ALA A 386 21.37 -14.81 29.45
C ALA A 386 21.73 -14.18 30.79
N THR A 387 22.86 -14.53 31.41
CA THR A 387 23.34 -13.86 32.63
C THR A 387 24.32 -12.73 32.32
N ASP A 388 24.93 -12.75 31.13
CA ASP A 388 25.97 -11.84 30.66
C ASP A 388 25.47 -10.86 29.59
N TYR A 389 24.15 -10.65 29.49
CA TYR A 389 23.55 -9.74 28.50
C TYR A 389 24.08 -8.29 28.61
N VAL A 390 24.37 -7.79 29.82
CA VAL A 390 24.94 -6.45 30.00
C VAL A 390 26.35 -6.35 29.38
N PRO A 391 27.32 -7.23 29.73
CA PRO A 391 28.60 -7.28 29.02
C PRO A 391 28.49 -7.39 27.51
N VAL A 392 27.63 -8.30 27.01
CA VAL A 392 27.43 -8.53 25.57
C VAL A 392 26.96 -7.25 24.88
N LEU A 393 25.94 -6.59 25.41
CA LEU A 393 25.43 -5.33 24.84
C LEU A 393 26.47 -4.21 24.93
N MET A 394 27.18 -4.09 26.05
CA MET A 394 28.20 -3.07 26.23
C MET A 394 29.40 -3.24 25.30
N ALA A 395 29.71 -4.45 24.84
CA ALA A 395 30.71 -4.66 23.79
C ALA A 395 30.33 -3.95 22.48
N PHE A 396 29.06 -4.01 22.07
CA PHE A 396 28.56 -3.25 20.91
C PHE A 396 28.51 -1.75 21.17
N VAL A 397 28.20 -1.33 22.41
CA VAL A 397 28.29 0.10 22.77
C VAL A 397 29.72 0.64 22.58
N LYS A 398 30.73 -0.17 22.93
CA LYS A 398 32.16 0.21 22.83
C LYS A 398 32.69 0.21 21.40
N ALA A 399 32.37 -0.82 20.63
CA ALA A 399 33.09 -1.13 19.38
C ALA A 399 32.17 -1.54 18.21
N GLY A 400 30.85 -1.35 18.34
CA GLY A 400 29.89 -1.67 17.29
C GLY A 400 29.92 -0.69 16.11
N SER A 401 29.28 -1.10 15.01
CA SER A 401 28.93 -0.19 13.92
C SER A 401 28.00 0.92 14.44
N ARG A 402 27.88 2.05 13.71
CA ARG A 402 27.00 3.16 14.11
C ARG A 402 25.57 2.70 14.45
N HIS A 403 25.01 1.78 13.66
CA HIS A 403 23.66 1.24 13.89
C HIS A 403 23.61 0.29 15.08
N ASN A 404 24.60 -0.60 15.22
CA ASN A 404 24.66 -1.56 16.32
C ASN A 404 24.83 -0.86 17.66
N THR A 405 25.71 0.14 17.72
CA THR A 405 25.92 0.97 18.90
C THR A 405 24.63 1.69 19.30
N GLU A 406 23.90 2.25 18.32
CA GLU A 406 22.63 2.92 18.59
C GLU A 406 21.57 1.97 19.14
N ASN A 407 21.42 0.80 18.54
CA ASN A 407 20.49 -0.22 19.00
C ASN A 407 20.87 -0.77 20.39
N ALA A 408 22.15 -1.07 20.62
CA ALA A 408 22.64 -1.57 21.90
C ALA A 408 22.40 -0.56 23.03
N VAL A 409 22.71 0.74 22.82
CA VAL A 409 22.45 1.77 23.82
C VAL A 409 20.94 1.91 24.11
N VAL A 410 20.07 1.78 23.12
CA VAL A 410 18.61 1.80 23.33
C VAL A 410 18.17 0.63 24.21
N ILE A 411 18.67 -0.58 23.95
CA ILE A 411 18.35 -1.77 24.75
C ILE A 411 18.85 -1.59 26.19
N VAL A 412 20.09 -1.11 26.39
CA VAL A 412 20.66 -0.85 27.73
C VAL A 412 19.83 0.18 28.50
N VAL A 413 19.35 1.24 27.85
CA VAL A 413 18.44 2.23 28.49
C VAL A 413 17.14 1.58 28.96
N ALA A 414 16.56 0.70 28.16
CA ALA A 414 15.32 0.01 28.50
C ALA A 414 15.54 -0.96 29.68
N LEU A 415 16.63 -1.74 29.64
CA LEU A 415 17.02 -2.63 30.72
C LEU A 415 17.26 -1.89 32.04
N CYS A 416 17.97 -0.76 32.02
CA CYS A 416 18.17 0.06 33.22
C CYS A 416 16.87 0.68 33.77
N ALA A 417 15.86 0.86 32.93
CA ALA A 417 14.54 1.32 33.37
C ALA A 417 13.74 0.19 34.04
N HIS A 418 13.95 -1.06 33.60
CA HIS A 418 13.34 -2.24 34.18
C HIS A 418 14.04 -2.69 35.48
N ASP A 419 15.37 -2.74 35.47
CA ASP A 419 16.21 -3.03 36.63
C ASP A 419 17.25 -1.92 36.86
N PRO A 420 17.00 -1.00 37.83
CA PRO A 420 17.93 0.05 38.20
C PRO A 420 19.27 -0.45 38.78
N SER A 421 19.40 -1.73 39.17
CA SER A 421 20.66 -2.29 39.68
C SER A 421 21.76 -2.28 38.60
N ILE A 422 21.36 -2.36 37.32
CA ILE A 422 22.26 -2.34 36.16
C ILE A 422 23.04 -1.02 36.10
N LEU A 423 22.46 0.10 36.51
CA LEU A 423 23.15 1.40 36.56
C LEU A 423 24.38 1.36 37.48
N THR A 424 24.33 0.60 38.58
CA THR A 424 25.47 0.35 39.47
C THR A 424 26.56 -0.46 38.77
N VAL A 425 26.19 -1.47 37.98
CA VAL A 425 27.12 -2.26 37.17
C VAL A 425 27.82 -1.40 36.12
N LEU A 426 27.06 -0.56 35.41
CA LEU A 426 27.60 0.38 34.41
C LEU A 426 28.57 1.38 35.02
N LYS A 427 28.28 1.86 36.24
CA LYS A 427 29.10 2.84 36.95
C LYS A 427 30.37 2.23 37.53
N SER A 428 30.29 1.02 38.07
CA SER A 428 31.45 0.33 38.66
C SER A 428 32.48 -0.11 37.61
N ASN A 429 32.09 -0.21 36.34
CA ASN A 429 32.99 -0.53 35.24
C ASN A 429 33.47 0.74 34.52
N ALA A 430 34.76 1.04 34.67
CA ALA A 430 35.38 2.23 34.08
C ALA A 430 35.30 2.26 32.55
N GLU A 431 35.43 1.10 31.88
CA GLU A 431 35.37 1.02 30.42
C GLU A 431 33.96 1.31 29.90
N TYR A 432 32.92 0.85 30.61
CA TYR A 432 31.53 1.13 30.27
C TYR A 432 31.21 2.62 30.43
N THR A 433 31.65 3.21 31.53
CA THR A 433 31.49 4.65 31.77
C THR A 433 32.21 5.47 30.70
N GLN A 434 33.46 5.11 30.36
CA GLN A 434 34.23 5.80 29.32
C GLN A 434 33.57 5.69 27.94
N ALA A 435 33.03 4.52 27.59
CA ALA A 435 32.30 4.32 26.35
C ALA A 435 31.05 5.21 26.25
N LEU A 436 30.26 5.27 27.32
CA LEU A 436 29.07 6.13 27.39
C LEU A 436 29.43 7.62 27.31
N VAL A 437 30.48 8.05 28.00
CA VAL A 437 30.97 9.44 27.93
C VAL A 437 31.44 9.77 26.52
N SER A 438 32.25 8.90 25.89
CA SER A 438 32.68 9.07 24.50
C SER A 438 31.48 9.19 23.55
N LEU A 439 30.48 8.32 23.70
CA LEU A 439 29.25 8.33 22.91
C LEU A 439 28.41 9.59 23.11
N SER A 440 28.44 10.19 24.30
CA SER A 440 27.73 11.44 24.58
C SER A 440 28.27 12.62 23.77
N VAL A 441 29.53 12.55 23.32
CA VAL A 441 30.18 13.59 22.52
C VAL A 441 30.20 13.22 21.04
N THR A 442 30.62 12.00 20.72
CA THR A 442 30.93 11.56 19.35
C THR A 442 29.79 10.82 18.64
N GLY A 443 28.79 10.35 19.38
CA GLY A 443 27.69 9.54 18.85
C GLY A 443 26.72 10.29 17.93
N SER A 444 25.79 9.56 17.31
CA SER A 444 24.64 10.12 16.59
C SER A 444 23.77 10.98 17.52
N SER A 445 22.90 11.84 16.98
CA SER A 445 21.98 12.65 17.80
C SER A 445 21.12 11.80 18.76
N ARG A 446 20.75 10.59 18.35
CA ARG A 446 20.03 9.61 19.16
C ARG A 446 20.94 8.95 20.20
N CYS A 447 22.14 8.48 19.81
CA CYS A 447 23.12 7.91 20.75
C CYS A 447 23.50 8.91 21.85
N ARG A 448 23.83 10.16 21.49
CA ARG A 448 24.21 11.19 22.46
C ARG A 448 23.14 11.39 23.52
N ARG A 449 21.88 11.53 23.09
CA ARG A 449 20.73 11.74 23.98
C ARG A 449 20.53 10.56 24.93
N LYS A 450 20.68 9.32 24.43
CA LYS A 450 20.51 8.11 25.23
C LYS A 450 21.69 7.85 26.16
N ALA A 451 22.92 8.11 25.73
CA ALA A 451 24.11 8.02 26.55
C ALA A 451 24.10 9.07 27.68
N MET A 452 23.75 10.32 27.39
CA MET A 452 23.56 11.36 28.41
C MET A 452 22.50 10.96 29.43
N LEU A 453 21.38 10.38 28.99
CA LEU A 453 20.33 9.88 29.88
C LEU A 453 20.85 8.80 30.85
N LEU A 454 21.66 7.86 30.37
CA LEU A 454 22.29 6.84 31.22
C LEU A 454 23.22 7.48 32.25
N ILE A 455 24.12 8.37 31.80
CA ILE A 455 25.07 9.07 32.68
C ILE A 455 24.34 9.88 33.77
N GLU A 456 23.27 10.58 33.40
CA GLU A 456 22.44 11.34 34.34
C GLU A 456 21.80 10.42 35.39
N ARG A 457 21.24 9.27 34.96
CA ARG A 457 20.63 8.28 35.86
C ARG A 457 21.65 7.66 36.81
N MET A 458 22.84 7.31 36.32
CA MET A 458 23.95 6.79 37.13
C MET A 458 24.37 7.78 38.23
N ASN A 459 24.42 9.07 37.90
CA ASN A 459 24.77 10.12 38.85
C ASN A 459 23.65 10.39 39.88
N LYS A 460 22.38 10.37 39.47
CA LYS A 460 21.23 10.54 40.37
C LYS A 460 21.09 9.40 41.40
N GLN A 461 21.33 8.16 40.99
CA GLN A 461 21.29 7.01 41.90
C GLN A 461 22.38 7.09 42.99
N THR A 462 23.53 7.69 42.65
CA THR A 462 24.60 7.94 43.63
C THR A 462 24.17 8.91 44.72
N ARG A 463 23.49 10.00 44.33
CA ARG A 463 23.02 11.02 45.28
C ARG A 463 21.94 10.50 46.22
N SER A 464 21.13 9.53 45.78
CA SER A 464 20.09 8.90 46.61
C SER A 464 20.61 7.77 47.51
N ALA A 465 21.79 7.21 47.24
CA ALA A 465 22.43 6.21 48.10
C ALA A 465 23.37 6.82 49.18
N THR A 466 23.64 8.14 49.12
CA THR A 466 24.54 8.86 50.05
C THR A 466 23.76 9.74 51.04
N ILE A 467 22.44 9.84 50.89
CA ILE A 467 21.50 10.44 51.85
C ILE A 467 20.81 9.28 52.57
#